data_AF-A0A259FDP9-F1
#
_entry.id   AF-A0A259FDP9-F1
#
_cell.length_a   1.000
_cell.length_b   1.000
_cell.length_c   1.000
_cell.angle_alpha   90.00
_cell.angle_beta   90.00
_cell.angle_gamma   90.00
#
_symmetry.space_group_name_H-M   'P 1'
#
loop_
_entity.id
_entity.type
_entity.pdbx_description
1 polymer ?
#
loop_
_entity_poly.entity_id
_entity_poly.type
_entity_poly.pdbx_seq_one_letter_code
_entity_poly.pdbx_strand_id
1 'polypeptide(L)'
;MPSVLQLTLILLASGVAGVVIFRYFGLPPILGYLAIGVLIGPHAFGLASDSATVKYLAEFGVVFLMFSIGLEFNLHKLRAMRSIVFGLGGSQVILTMLLAVPASLLLNWAFPISWQAAIALGGALAMSSTAIVTKLISDRSELETEHGRNII
;
A
#
# COMPACT_ATOMS: atom_id res chain seq x y z
N MET A 1 30.65 -1.73 -5.43
CA MET A 1 29.30 -2.24 -5.10
C MET A 1 29.12 -2.06 -3.61
N PRO A 2 28.16 -1.25 -3.13
CA PRO A 2 27.87 -1.19 -1.69
C PRO A 2 27.58 -2.61 -1.20
N SER A 3 28.12 -2.99 -0.04
CA SER A 3 27.81 -4.29 0.55
C SER A 3 26.32 -4.36 0.90
N VAL A 4 25.73 -5.56 0.94
CA VAL A 4 24.31 -5.75 1.30
C VAL A 4 23.96 -5.06 2.62
N LEU A 5 24.87 -5.09 3.59
CA LEU A 5 24.73 -4.39 4.86
C LEU A 5 24.69 -2.88 4.68
N GLN A 6 25.59 -2.30 3.88
CA GLN A 6 25.62 -0.86 3.61
C GLN A 6 24.34 -0.39 2.93
N LEU A 7 23.86 -1.13 1.92
CA LEU A 7 22.59 -0.83 1.24
C LEU A 7 21.41 -0.88 2.22
N THR A 8 21.37 -1.91 3.08
CA THR A 8 20.32 -2.06 4.10
C THR A 8 20.32 -0.91 5.09
N LEU A 9 21.50 -0.49 5.56
CA LEU A 9 21.63 0.67 6.46
C LEU A 9 21.21 1.98 5.79
N ILE A 10 21.56 2.19 4.52
CA ILE A 10 21.13 3.39 3.77
C ILE A 10 19.60 3.41 3.63
N LEU A 11 18.99 2.29 3.23
CA LEU A 11 17.53 2.18 3.10
C LEU A 11 16.83 2.39 4.44
N LEU A 12 17.33 1.78 5.52
CA LEU A 12 16.77 1.92 6.86
C LEU A 12 16.88 3.37 7.36
N ALA A 13 18.09 3.95 7.32
CA ALA A 13 18.34 5.31 7.81
C ALA A 13 17.50 6.34 7.05
N SER A 14 17.42 6.18 5.72
CA SER A 14 16.64 7.09 4.89
C SER A 14 15.15 6.92 5.09
N GLY A 15 14.66 5.68 5.24
CA GLY A 15 13.26 5.40 5.55
C GLY A 15 12.86 6.01 6.89
N VAL A 16 13.68 5.86 7.93
CA VAL A 16 13.48 6.47 9.25
C VAL A 16 13.47 8.00 9.13
N ALA A 17 14.44 8.58 8.44
CA ALA A 17 14.50 10.03 8.22
C ALA A 17 13.23 10.55 7.52
N GLY A 18 12.77 9.89 6.46
CA GLY A 18 11.54 10.23 5.76
C GLY A 18 10.31 10.19 6.67
N VAL A 19 10.18 9.14 7.48
CA VAL A 19 9.08 9.04 8.45
C VAL A 19 9.13 10.15 9.48
N VAL A 20 10.31 10.44 10.04
CA VAL A 20 10.47 11.50 11.05
C VAL A 20 10.08 12.86 10.47
N ILE A 21 10.54 13.17 9.26
CA ILE A 21 10.23 14.43 8.57
C ILE A 21 8.72 14.53 8.32
N PHE A 22 8.11 13.51 7.72
CA PHE A 22 6.67 13.57 7.41
C PHE A 22 5.81 13.61 8.67
N ARG A 23 6.18 12.87 9.71
CA ARG A 23 5.50 12.91 11.00
C ARG A 23 5.63 14.28 11.67
N TYR A 24 6.77 14.95 11.54
CA TYR A 24 6.96 16.31 12.05
C TYR A 24 5.99 17.31 11.40
N PHE A 25 5.69 17.13 10.12
CA PHE A 25 4.68 17.93 9.40
C PHE A 25 3.23 17.43 9.58
N GLY A 26 2.98 16.45 10.45
CA GLY A 26 1.64 15.88 10.65
C GLY A 26 1.13 15.04 9.46
N LEU A 27 2.02 14.60 8.57
CA LEU A 27 1.67 13.81 7.40
C LEU A 27 1.76 12.30 7.68
N PRO A 28 0.97 11.46 6.97
CA PRO A 28 1.05 10.01 7.08
C PRO A 28 2.46 9.48 6.77
N PRO A 29 3.03 8.58 7.60
CA PRO A 29 4.37 8.02 7.39
C PRO A 29 4.58 7.34 6.03
N ILE A 30 3.51 6.80 5.42
CA ILE A 30 3.60 6.12 4.12
C ILE A 30 4.06 7.05 3.00
N LEU A 31 3.69 8.34 3.07
CA LEU A 31 4.18 9.34 2.11
C LEU A 31 5.69 9.53 2.24
N GLY A 32 6.22 9.45 3.46
CA GLY A 32 7.66 9.49 3.72
C GLY A 32 8.40 8.32 3.09
N TYR A 33 7.88 7.10 3.24
CA TYR A 33 8.48 5.91 2.59
C TYR A 33 8.47 6.02 1.06
N LEU A 34 7.35 6.48 0.47
CA LEU A 34 7.25 6.67 -0.98
C LEU A 34 8.20 7.76 -1.49
N ALA A 35 8.24 8.91 -0.82
CA ALA A 35 9.11 10.03 -1.21
C ALA A 35 10.59 9.62 -1.16
N ILE A 36 11.02 8.97 -0.07
CA ILE A 36 12.39 8.47 0.05
C ILE A 36 12.70 7.41 -1.00
N GLY A 37 11.76 6.50 -1.29
CA GLY A 37 11.92 5.49 -2.34
C GLY A 37 12.13 6.11 -3.72
N VAL A 38 11.37 7.16 -4.05
CA VAL A 38 11.55 7.92 -5.31
C VAL A 38 12.90 8.62 -5.34
N LEU A 39 13.32 9.24 -4.24
CA LEU A 39 14.59 9.98 -4.15
C LEU A 39 15.82 9.05 -4.23
N ILE A 40 15.78 7.90 -3.56
CA ILE A 40 16.91 6.95 -3.52
C ILE A 40 16.95 6.05 -4.75
N GLY A 41 15.81 5.92 -5.43
CA GLY A 41 15.66 5.10 -6.62
C GLY A 41 16.59 5.51 -7.77
N PRO A 42 16.66 4.65 -8.81
CA PRO A 42 17.57 4.84 -9.94
C PRO A 42 17.29 6.12 -10.76
N HIS A 43 16.07 6.66 -10.67
CA HIS A 43 15.64 7.83 -11.43
C HIS A 43 15.96 9.18 -10.73
N ALA A 44 16.51 9.16 -9.51
CA ALA A 44 16.89 10.36 -8.77
C ALA A 44 18.35 10.28 -8.31
N PHE A 45 18.64 10.03 -7.02
CA PHE A 45 20.02 9.98 -6.52
C PHE A 45 20.78 8.72 -6.91
N GLY A 46 20.11 7.67 -7.41
CA GLY A 46 20.76 6.46 -7.93
C GLY A 46 21.51 5.63 -6.87
N LEU A 47 21.28 5.91 -5.59
CA LEU A 47 21.95 5.26 -4.45
C LEU A 47 21.57 3.79 -4.30
N ALA A 48 20.36 3.41 -4.76
CA ALA A 48 19.88 2.04 -4.81
C ALA A 48 19.86 1.50 -6.26
N SER A 49 21.02 1.49 -6.90
CA SER A 49 21.21 1.05 -8.30
C SER A 49 21.29 -0.48 -8.46
N ASP A 50 21.47 -1.23 -7.38
CA ASP A 50 21.39 -2.70 -7.39
C ASP A 50 19.93 -3.16 -7.25
N SER A 51 19.22 -3.17 -8.38
CA SER A 51 17.80 -3.53 -8.44
C SER A 51 17.52 -4.95 -7.96
N ALA A 52 18.48 -5.89 -8.09
CA ALA A 52 18.28 -7.28 -7.68
C ALA A 52 18.25 -7.41 -6.15
N THR A 53 19.25 -6.86 -5.46
CA THR A 53 19.30 -6.91 -3.99
C THR A 53 18.13 -6.16 -3.35
N VAL A 54 17.78 -4.98 -3.88
CA VAL A 54 16.62 -4.20 -3.42
C VAL A 54 15.32 -4.98 -3.64
N LYS A 55 15.17 -5.65 -4.79
CA LYS A 55 13.99 -6.47 -5.10
C LYS A 55 13.85 -7.65 -4.14
N TYR A 56 14.93 -8.38 -3.86
CA TYR A 56 14.87 -9.47 -2.88
C TYR A 56 14.47 -8.97 -1.50
N LEU A 57 15.05 -7.86 -1.03
CA LEU A 57 14.70 -7.29 0.26
C LEU A 57 13.22 -6.86 0.32
N ALA A 58 12.70 -6.28 -0.78
CA ALA A 58 11.29 -5.93 -0.90
C ALA A 58 10.38 -7.17 -0.88
N GLU A 59 10.74 -8.23 -1.61
CA GLU A 59 10.00 -9.51 -1.60
C GLU A 59 9.94 -10.11 -0.19
N PHE A 60 11.06 -10.17 0.53
CA PHE A 60 11.07 -10.59 1.92
C PHE A 60 10.19 -9.71 2.80
N GLY A 61 10.28 -8.38 2.66
CA GLY A 61 9.42 -7.44 3.38
C GLY A 61 7.93 -7.69 3.15
N VAL A 62 7.52 -7.92 1.91
CA VAL A 62 6.12 -8.26 1.56
C VAL A 62 5.71 -9.60 2.15
N VAL A 63 6.58 -10.62 2.11
CA VAL A 63 6.30 -11.93 2.72
C VAL A 63 6.11 -11.80 4.23
N PHE A 64 6.99 -11.08 4.94
CA PHE A 64 6.85 -10.85 6.37
C PHE A 64 5.60 -10.04 6.71
N LEU A 65 5.26 -9.03 5.89
CA LEU A 65 4.04 -8.24 6.06
C LEU A 65 2.79 -9.11 5.89
N MET A 66 2.71 -9.90 4.82
CA MET A 66 1.59 -10.81 4.57
C MET A 66 1.48 -11.89 5.66
N PHE A 67 2.61 -12.37 6.17
CA PHE A 67 2.65 -13.30 7.29
C PHE A 67 2.12 -12.66 8.58
N SER A 68 2.57 -11.44 8.91
CA SER A 68 2.10 -10.70 10.09
C SER A 68 0.60 -10.42 10.02
N ILE A 69 0.10 -9.99 8.85
CA ILE A 69 -1.33 -9.79 8.62
C ILE A 69 -2.10 -11.10 8.80
N GLY A 70 -1.52 -12.23 8.36
CA GLY A 70 -2.07 -13.56 8.59
C GLY A 70 -2.17 -13.95 10.07
N LEU A 71 -1.19 -13.57 10.90
CA LEU A 71 -1.22 -13.81 12.35
C LEU A 71 -2.24 -12.96 13.09
N GLU A 72 -2.47 -11.72 12.63
CA GLU A 72 -3.50 -10.82 13.19
C GLU A 72 -4.92 -11.18 12.71
N PHE A 73 -5.05 -12.07 11.73
CA PHE A 73 -6.33 -12.38 11.11
C PHE A 73 -7.24 -13.23 12.03
N ASN A 74 -8.40 -12.67 12.37
CA ASN A 74 -9.40 -13.35 13.19
C ASN A 74 -10.58 -13.87 12.34
N LEU A 75 -10.62 -15.18 12.11
CA LEU A 75 -11.69 -15.86 11.36
C LEU A 75 -13.08 -15.68 11.98
N HIS A 76 -13.18 -15.62 13.30
CA HIS A 76 -14.47 -15.41 13.98
C HIS A 76 -15.00 -14.00 13.71
N LYS A 77 -14.12 -12.99 13.77
CA LYS A 77 -14.47 -11.60 13.45
C LYS A 77 -14.90 -11.46 11.98
N LEU A 78 -14.19 -12.10 11.05
CA LEU A 78 -14.57 -12.11 9.62
C LEU A 78 -15.96 -12.73 9.42
N ARG A 79 -16.26 -13.86 10.07
CA ARG A 79 -17.57 -14.51 9.96
C ARG A 79 -18.70 -13.63 10.49
N ALA A 80 -18.47 -12.91 11.60
CA ALA A 80 -19.45 -11.96 12.13
C ALA A 80 -19.73 -10.82 11.14
N MET A 81 -18.70 -10.38 10.40
CA MET A 81 -18.77 -9.28 9.44
C MET A 81 -19.07 -9.71 7.99
N ARG A 82 -19.36 -11.00 7.75
CA ARG A 82 -19.43 -11.59 6.40
C ARG A 82 -20.37 -10.84 5.43
N SER A 83 -21.51 -10.34 5.91
CA SER A 83 -22.48 -9.66 5.06
C SER A 83 -21.98 -8.31 4.59
N ILE A 84 -21.19 -7.61 5.42
CA ILE A 84 -20.59 -6.32 5.08
C ILE A 84 -19.40 -6.55 4.15
N VAL A 85 -18.49 -7.46 4.52
CA VAL A 85 -17.27 -7.74 3.75
C VAL A 85 -17.60 -8.33 2.37
N PHE A 86 -18.39 -9.41 2.30
CA PHE A 86 -18.69 -10.07 1.03
C PHE A 86 -19.85 -9.41 0.26
N GLY A 87 -20.75 -8.69 0.94
CA GLY A 87 -21.84 -7.96 0.30
C GLY A 87 -21.41 -6.58 -0.19
N LEU A 88 -21.17 -5.64 0.75
CA LEU A 88 -20.80 -4.26 0.43
C LEU A 88 -19.37 -4.17 -0.09
N GLY A 89 -18.40 -4.80 0.59
CA GLY A 89 -17.00 -4.80 0.13
C GLY A 89 -16.85 -5.49 -1.23
N GLY A 90 -17.45 -6.67 -1.39
CA GLY A 90 -17.47 -7.38 -2.67
C GLY A 90 -18.11 -6.57 -3.81
N SER A 91 -19.26 -5.94 -3.56
CA SER A 91 -19.90 -5.10 -4.57
C SER A 91 -19.09 -3.85 -4.90
N GLN A 92 -18.43 -3.21 -3.92
CA GLN A 92 -17.51 -2.09 -4.18
C GLN A 92 -16.35 -2.53 -5.09
N VAL A 93 -15.72 -3.67 -4.81
CA VAL A 93 -14.62 -4.17 -5.64
C VAL A 93 -15.11 -4.43 -7.08
N ILE A 94 -16.25 -5.13 -7.23
CA ILE A 94 -16.81 -5.42 -8.55
C ILE A 94 -17.14 -4.13 -9.31
N LEU A 95 -17.81 -3.17 -8.67
CA LEU A 95 -18.16 -1.90 -9.30
C LEU A 95 -16.93 -1.09 -9.70
N THR A 96 -15.91 -1.05 -8.83
CA THR A 96 -14.66 -0.35 -9.13
C THR A 96 -13.93 -1.00 -10.29
N MET A 97 -13.89 -2.34 -10.35
CA MET A 97 -13.33 -3.09 -11.47
C MET A 97 -14.09 -2.82 -12.77
N LEU A 98 -15.43 -2.84 -12.73
CA LEU A 98 -16.29 -2.59 -13.88
C LEU A 98 -16.13 -1.17 -14.44
N LEU A 99 -15.73 -0.20 -13.61
CA LEU A 99 -15.46 1.16 -14.07
C LEU A 99 -14.01 1.34 -14.51
N ALA A 100 -13.05 0.86 -13.72
CA ALA A 100 -11.63 1.08 -13.94
C ALA A 100 -11.08 0.32 -15.15
N VAL A 101 -11.53 -0.92 -15.39
CA VAL A 101 -11.05 -1.73 -16.52
C VAL A 101 -11.45 -1.10 -17.86
N PRO A 102 -12.73 -0.77 -18.14
CA PRO A 102 -13.09 -0.06 -19.36
C PRO A 102 -12.42 1.32 -19.47
N ALA A 103 -12.32 2.08 -18.37
CA ALA A 103 -11.64 3.38 -18.40
C ALA A 103 -10.16 3.25 -18.82
N SER A 104 -9.46 2.23 -18.31
CA SER A 104 -8.07 1.96 -18.72
C SER A 104 -7.94 1.47 -20.17
N LEU A 105 -8.93 0.74 -20.69
CA LEU A 105 -8.99 0.35 -22.11
C LEU A 105 -9.36 1.51 -23.03
N LEU A 106 -10.15 2.49 -22.57
CA LEU A 106 -10.42 3.70 -23.33
C LEU A 106 -9.17 4.59 -23.45
N LEU A 107 -8.29 4.55 -22.44
CA LEU A 107 -6.97 5.18 -22.47
C LEU A 107 -5.99 4.51 -23.43
N ASN A 108 -6.37 3.39 -24.07
CA ASN A 108 -5.54 2.69 -25.05
C ASN A 108 -5.14 3.55 -26.25
N TRP A 109 -5.90 4.61 -26.55
CA TRP A 109 -5.52 5.58 -27.58
C TRP A 109 -4.30 6.44 -27.17
N ALA A 110 -4.14 6.75 -25.88
CA ALA A 110 -3.01 7.53 -25.37
C ALA A 110 -1.82 6.63 -24.97
N PHE A 111 -2.08 5.45 -24.41
CA PHE A 111 -1.06 4.51 -23.97
C PHE A 111 -1.48 3.10 -24.36
N PRO A 112 -0.69 2.34 -25.13
CA PRO A 112 -1.04 0.97 -25.50
C PRO A 112 -1.05 0.09 -24.25
N ILE A 113 -2.24 -0.26 -23.75
CA ILE A 113 -2.45 -1.05 -22.53
C ILE A 113 -3.13 -2.37 -22.92
N SER A 114 -2.51 -3.49 -22.55
CA SER A 114 -3.11 -4.82 -22.76
C SER A 114 -4.30 -5.04 -21.83
N TRP A 115 -5.23 -5.93 -22.21
CA TRP A 115 -6.39 -6.23 -21.38
C TRP A 115 -6.00 -6.85 -20.02
N GLN A 116 -4.88 -7.58 -19.95
CA GLN A 116 -4.35 -8.09 -18.68
C GLN A 116 -3.84 -6.96 -17.78
N ALA A 117 -3.16 -5.97 -18.36
CA ALA A 117 -2.69 -4.80 -17.62
C ALA A 117 -3.87 -3.92 -17.14
N ALA A 118 -4.91 -3.79 -17.95
CA ALA A 118 -6.15 -3.11 -17.56
C ALA A 118 -6.83 -3.77 -16.34
N ILE A 119 -6.93 -5.10 -16.32
CA ILE A 119 -7.44 -5.85 -15.17
C ILE A 119 -6.54 -5.67 -13.95
N ALA A 120 -5.22 -5.76 -14.12
CA ALA A 120 -4.26 -5.57 -13.03
C ALA A 120 -4.36 -4.17 -12.40
N LEU A 121 -4.47 -3.12 -13.24
CA LEU A 121 -4.67 -1.74 -12.80
C LEU A 121 -6.01 -1.56 -12.10
N GLY A 122 -7.10 -2.11 -12.66
CA GLY A 122 -8.40 -2.09 -12.01
C GLY A 122 -8.36 -2.72 -10.62
N GLY A 123 -7.65 -3.85 -10.47
CA GLY A 123 -7.50 -4.54 -9.20
C GLY A 123 -6.71 -3.72 -8.19
N ALA A 124 -5.62 -3.09 -8.65
CA ALA A 124 -4.83 -2.19 -7.82
C ALA A 124 -5.65 -0.98 -7.34
N LEU A 125 -6.51 -0.42 -8.20
CA LEU A 125 -7.39 0.71 -7.87
C LEU A 125 -8.57 0.31 -6.97
N ALA A 126 -9.03 -0.94 -7.04
CA ALA A 126 -10.13 -1.44 -6.23
C ALA A 126 -9.73 -1.68 -4.76
N MET A 127 -8.44 -1.81 -4.45
CA MET A 127 -7.97 -2.04 -3.08
C MET A 127 -8.20 -0.82 -2.19
N SER A 128 -9.06 -0.98 -1.18
CA SER A 128 -9.25 0.01 -0.13
C SER A 128 -8.24 -0.18 1.00
N SER A 129 -7.66 0.92 1.48
CA SER A 129 -6.65 0.89 2.55
C SER A 129 -7.27 1.04 3.93
N THR A 130 -8.11 0.08 4.33
CA THR A 130 -8.81 0.10 5.62
C THR A 130 -7.83 0.23 6.78
N ALA A 131 -6.67 -0.44 6.72
CA ALA A 131 -5.62 -0.34 7.74
C ALA A 131 -5.06 1.10 7.91
N ILE A 132 -4.92 1.85 6.82
CA ILE A 132 -4.45 3.25 6.88
C ILE A 132 -5.55 4.16 7.45
N VAL A 133 -6.80 3.96 7.04
CA VAL A 133 -7.95 4.74 7.54
C VAL A 133 -8.17 4.48 9.03
N THR A 134 -8.16 3.22 9.48
CA THR A 134 -8.28 2.87 10.91
C THR A 134 -7.14 3.48 11.73
N LYS A 135 -5.90 3.46 11.21
CA LYS A 135 -4.76 4.09 11.90
C LYS A 135 -4.89 5.61 11.97
N LEU A 136 -5.35 6.28 10.91
CA LEU A 136 -5.62 7.72 10.91
C LEU A 136 -6.71 8.12 11.92
N ILE A 137 -7.77 7.32 12.03
CA ILE A 137 -8.86 7.56 13.00
C ILE A 137 -8.37 7.29 14.43
N SER A 138 -7.53 6.27 14.62
CA SER A 138 -6.84 6.01 15.89
C SER A 138 -5.92 7.15 16.30
N ASP A 139 -5.10 7.66 15.38
CA ASP A 139 -4.20 8.79 15.62
C ASP A 139 -4.97 10.08 15.98
N ARG A 140 -6.23 10.20 15.53
CA ARG A 140 -7.16 11.29 15.88
C ARG A 140 -7.97 11.04 17.16
N SER A 141 -7.82 9.89 17.82
CA SER A 141 -8.66 9.45 18.97
C SER A 141 -10.16 9.39 18.66
N GLU A 142 -10.54 9.19 17.40
CA GLU A 142 -11.95 9.18 16.94
C GLU A 142 -12.54 7.75 16.85
N LEU A 143 -11.80 6.71 17.29
CA LEU A 143 -12.22 5.31 17.19
C LEU A 143 -13.53 5.00 17.92
N GLU A 144 -13.79 5.69 19.04
CA GLU A 144 -14.99 5.50 19.86
C GLU A 144 -16.22 6.27 19.34
N THR A 145 -16.08 7.06 18.27
CA THR A 145 -17.20 7.78 17.66
C THR A 145 -18.04 6.85 16.77
N GLU A 146 -19.32 7.18 16.54
CA GLU A 146 -20.21 6.36 15.69
C GLU A 146 -19.66 6.13 14.27
N HIS A 147 -18.92 7.10 13.72
CA HIS A 147 -18.24 6.94 12.43
C HIS A 147 -17.00 6.06 12.52
N GLY A 148 -16.21 6.13 13.61
CA GLY A 148 -15.05 5.27 13.85
C GLY A 148 -15.43 3.80 14.02
N ARG A 149 -16.56 3.52 14.66
CA ARG A 149 -17.07 2.15 14.89
C ARG A 149 -17.66 1.49 13.66
N ASN A 150 -18.18 2.28 12.71
CA ASN A 150 -18.74 1.80 11.44
C ASN A 150 -17.71 1.60 10.31
N ILE A 151 -16.46 2.04 10.51
CA ILE A 151 -15.35 1.84 9.57
C ILE A 151 -14.63 0.50 9.80
N ILE A 152 -14.82 -0.12 10.98
CA ILE A 152 -14.22 -1.41 11.37
C ILE A 152 -15.07 -2.57 10.91
#